data_AF-A0A7W7R264-F1
#
_entry.id   AF-A0A7W7R264-F1
#
_cell.length_a   1.000
_cell.length_b   1.000
_cell.length_c   1.000
_cell.angle_alpha   90.00
_cell.angle_beta   90.00
_cell.angle_gamma   90.00
#
_symmetry.space_group_name_H-M   'P 1'
#
loop_
_entity.id
_entity.type
_entity.pdbx_description
1 polymer ?
#
loop_
_entity_poly.entity_id
_entity_poly.type
_entity_poly.pdbx_seq_one_letter_code
_entity_poly.pdbx_strand_id
1 'polypeptide(L)' 'MSVIEIDIDDEALAIAMRHLGTRSPQDAVNAVLREYVMRAGQAEAAERDLRR' A
#
# COMPACT_ATOMS: atom_id res chain seq x y z
N MET A 1 5.21 0.55 -16.27
CA MET A 1 4.70 -0.38 -15.24
C MET A 1 5.11 -1.77 -15.66
N SER A 2 5.69 -2.55 -14.74
CA SER A 2 5.82 -4.00 -14.91
C SER A 2 4.54 -4.66 -14.38
N VAL A 3 4.17 -5.80 -14.96
CA VAL A 3 3.10 -6.67 -14.44
C VAL A 3 3.78 -7.76 -13.64
N ILE A 4 3.32 -7.98 -12.42
CA ILE A 4 3.80 -9.02 -11.51
C ILE A 4 2.58 -9.85 -11.12
N GLU A 5 2.71 -11.17 -11.17
CA GLU A 5 1.69 -12.11 -10.72
C GLU A 5 1.98 -12.48 -9.26
N ILE A 6 1.00 -12.26 -8.39
CA ILE A 6 1.08 -12.53 -6.96
C ILE A 6 -0.23 -13.16 -6.51
N ASP A 7 -0.14 -14.15 -5.63
CA ASP A 7 -1.30 -14.73 -4.97
C ASP A 7 -1.69 -13.84 -3.78
N ILE A 8 -2.97 -13.47 -3.70
CA ILE A 8 -3.51 -12.58 -2.67
C ILE A 8 -4.79 -13.21 -2.13
N ASP A 9 -4.97 -13.11 -0.82
CA ASP A 9 -6.24 -13.44 -0.17
C ASP A 9 -7.40 -12.58 -0.71
N ASP A 10 -8.37 -13.23 -1.36
CA ASP A 10 -9.50 -12.57 -2.00
C ASP A 10 -10.40 -11.81 -1.02
N GLU A 11 -10.53 -12.27 0.22
CA GLU A 11 -11.35 -11.61 1.24
C GLU A 11 -10.67 -10.32 1.71
N ALA A 12 -9.37 -10.38 1.99
CA ALA A 12 -8.57 -9.22 2.36
C ALA A 12 -8.56 -8.16 1.24
N LEU A 13 -8.42 -8.61 -0.02
CA LEU A 13 -8.47 -7.75 -1.19
C LEU A 13 -9.85 -7.07 -1.33
N ALA A 14 -10.94 -7.82 -1.18
CA ALA A 14 -12.30 -7.27 -1.25
C ALA A 14 -12.55 -6.21 -0.16
N ILE A 15 -12.06 -6.45 1.07
CA ILE A 15 -12.14 -5.48 2.17
C ILE A 15 -11.35 -4.22 1.83
N ALA A 16 -10.11 -4.35 1.36
CA ALA A 16 -9.28 -3.21 0.96
C ALA A 16 -9.94 -2.40 -0.16
N MET A 17 -10.48 -3.08 -1.19
CA MET A 17 -11.21 -2.45 -2.28
C MET A 17 -12.43 -1.65 -1.78
N ARG A 18 -13.19 -2.20 -0.83
CA ARG A 18 -14.32 -1.49 -0.20
C ARG A 18 -13.87 -0.26 0.58
N HIS A 19 -12.79 -0.36 1.36
CA HIS A 19 -12.26 0.77 2.12
C HIS A 19 -11.71 1.89 1.22
N LEU A 20 -11.07 1.51 0.11
CA LEU A 20 -10.49 2.45 -0.84
C LEU A 20 -11.50 2.95 -1.89
N GLY A 21 -12.73 2.40 -1.92
CA GLY A 21 -13.76 2.78 -2.88
C GLY A 21 -13.44 2.40 -4.33
N THR A 22 -12.57 1.41 -4.54
CA THR A 22 -12.13 0.96 -5.87
C THR A 22 -12.84 -0.34 -6.28
N ARG A 23 -13.02 -0.51 -7.59
CA ARG A 23 -13.51 -1.75 -8.22
C ARG A 23 -12.42 -2.55 -8.93
N SER A 24 -11.18 -2.05 -8.90
CA SER A 24 -10.02 -2.63 -9.56
C SER A 24 -9.04 -3.18 -8.51
N PRO A 25 -8.79 -4.50 -8.49
CA PRO A 25 -7.77 -5.11 -7.63
C PRO A 25 -6.41 -4.44 -7.75
N GLN A 26 -6.00 -4.15 -8.99
CA GLN A 26 -4.73 -3.51 -9.28
C GLN A 26 -4.64 -2.10 -8.69
N ASP A 27 -5.72 -1.32 -8.78
CA ASP A 27 -5.75 0.03 -8.21
C ASP A 27 -5.72 0.00 -6.69
N ALA A 28 -6.41 -0.97 -6.07
CA ALA A 28 -6.37 -1.17 -4.63
C ALA A 28 -4.96 -1.53 -4.15
N VAL A 29 -4.31 -2.51 -4.77
CA VAL A 29 -2.95 -2.93 -4.42
C VAL A 29 -1.95 -1.78 -4.61
N ASN A 30 -2.03 -1.07 -5.74
CA ASN A 30 -1.15 0.08 -5.99
C ASN A 30 -1.37 1.22 -4.99
N ALA A 31 -2.61 1.50 -4.60
CA ALA A 31 -2.93 2.51 -3.59
C ALA A 31 -2.34 2.12 -2.22
N VAL A 32 -2.54 0.88 -1.79
CA VAL A 32 -1.99 0.37 -0.52
C VAL A 32 -0.46 0.46 -0.49
N LEU A 33 0.21 0.04 -1.56
CA LEU A 33 1.67 0.09 -1.63
C LEU A 33 2.20 1.53 -1.56
N ARG A 34 1.54 2.48 -2.23
CA ARG A 34 1.89 3.90 -2.16
C ARG A 34 1.71 4.44 -0.75
N GLU A 35 0.60 4.12 -0.10
CA GLU A 35 0.33 4.54 1.27
C GLU A 35 1.35 3.97 2.26
N TYR A 36 1.70 2.69 2.12
CA TYR A 36 2.74 2.04 2.93
C TYR A 36 4.08 2.77 2.79
N VAL A 37 4.53 3.03 1.55
CA VAL A 37 5.81 3.71 1.32
C VAL A 37 5.80 5.14 1.88
N MET A 38 4.69 5.86 1.76
CA MET A 38 4.56 7.20 2.36
C MET A 38 4.68 7.14 3.89
N ARG A 39 3.97 6.21 4.54
CA ARG A 39 4.01 6.04 6.00
C ARG A 39 5.39 5.58 6.48
N ALA A 40 6.01 4.62 5.78
CA ALA A 40 7.34 4.12 6.10
C ALA A 40 8.41 5.21 5.92
N GLY A 41 8.37 5.97 4.83
CA GLY A 41 9.30 7.07 4.59
C GLY A 41 9.19 8.19 5.64
N GLN A 42 7.97 8.49 6.12
CA GLN A 42 7.78 9.42 7.23
C GLN A 42 8.39 8.93 8.54
N ALA A 43 8.28 7.63 8.84
CA ALA A 43 8.90 7.04 10.02
C ALA A 43 10.43 7.09 9.95
N GLU A 44 11.03 6.76 8.80
CA GLU A 44 12.47 6.85 8.58
C GLU A 44 12.99 8.29 8.69
N ALA A 45 12.25 9.26 8.17
CA ALA A 45 12.60 10.68 8.28
C ALA A 45 12.58 11.15 9.76
N ALA A 46 11.53 10.79 10.51
CA ALA A 46 11.43 11.11 11.92
C ALA A 46 12.54 10.45 12.76
N GLU A 47 12.92 9.21 12.44
CA GLU A 47 14.02 8.51 13.11
C GLU A 47 15.39 9.15 12.82
N ARG A 48 15.60 9.66 11.60
CA ARG A 48 16.83 10.40 11.25
C ARG A 48 16.94 11.72 11.99
N ASP A 49 15.85 12.45 12.16
CA ASP A 49 15.83 13.72 12.89
C ASP A 49 16.08 13.53 14.40
N LEU A 50 15.61 12.41 14.99
CA LEU A 50 15.85 12.08 16.39
C LEU A 50 17.32 11.71 16.70
N ARG A 51 18.07 11.25 15.69
CA ARG A 51 19.47 10.80 15.82
C ARG A 51 20.51 11.90 15.50
N ARG A 52 20.09 13.13 15.21
CA ARG A 52 20.95 14.31 15.03
C ARG A 52 21.11 15.10 16.32
#